data_AF-A0A5J6P7H4-F1
#
_entry.id   AF-A0A5J6P7H4-F1
#
_cell.length_a   1.000
_cell.length_b   1.000
_cell.length_c   1.000
_cell.angle_alpha   90.00
_cell.angle_beta   90.00
_cell.angle_gamma   90.00
#
_symmetry.space_group_name_H-M   'P 1'
#
loop_
_entity.id
_entity.type
_entity.pdbx_description
1 polymer ?
#
loop_
_entity_poly.entity_id
_entity_poly.type
_entity_poly.pdbx_seq_one_letter_code
_entity_poly.pdbx_strand_id
1 'polypeptide(L)'
;MNNGEVKYWSTTFNQLENADTDPKTICGLIGVDYKPGNSYTLVIVDTQAKGAGQSVTIVPTHKNLGNFAKSEIKGINPDAVDEVMTQEYNREYAEHMVAFKKRSLNMQNDEHVSSYADANFSNKEDKVQFKTRMKINERLGANEHYTGDGTTKNLIADCPNECGVMETFTYDKSPQTLGQLESSGSAKRISTKPL
;
A
#
# COMPACT_ATOMS: atom_id res chain seq x y z
N MET A 1 -19.86 -14.64 16.82
CA MET A 1 -19.36 -15.52 15.74
C MET A 1 -18.11 -14.85 15.18
N ASN A 2 -16.93 -15.41 15.43
CA ASN A 2 -15.68 -14.94 14.82
C ASN A 2 -15.67 -15.39 13.37
N ASN A 3 -15.92 -14.48 12.44
CA ASN A 3 -15.89 -14.72 11.00
C ASN A 3 -14.47 -14.90 10.43
N GLY A 4 -13.45 -15.01 11.28
CA GLY A 4 -12.06 -15.23 10.86
C GLY A 4 -11.41 -14.05 10.16
N GLU A 5 -12.08 -12.89 10.10
CA GLU A 5 -11.53 -11.68 9.49
C GLU A 5 -10.46 -11.07 10.41
N VAL A 6 -9.21 -11.12 9.96
CA VAL A 6 -8.08 -10.44 10.59
C VAL A 6 -7.73 -9.22 9.74
N LYS A 7 -7.91 -8.03 10.30
CA LYS A 7 -7.35 -6.79 9.75
C LYS A 7 -5.93 -6.67 10.29
N TYR A 8 -4.92 -6.79 9.43
CA TYR A 8 -3.52 -6.64 9.83
C TYR A 8 -2.82 -5.57 9.01
N TRP A 9 -1.93 -4.85 9.67
CA TRP A 9 -1.00 -3.90 9.07
C TRP A 9 0.39 -4.56 9.12
N SER A 10 1.10 -4.59 8.00
CA SER A 10 2.42 -5.22 7.87
C SER A 10 3.50 -4.17 7.69
N THR A 11 4.66 -4.39 8.29
CA THR A 11 5.87 -3.57 8.11
C THR A 11 7.11 -4.48 8.15
N THR A 12 8.27 -4.00 7.72
CA THR A 12 9.50 -4.82 7.81
C THR A 12 9.97 -4.93 9.25
N PHE A 13 10.64 -6.03 9.59
CA PHE A 13 11.17 -6.24 10.94
C PHE A 13 12.13 -5.11 11.37
N ASN A 14 12.95 -4.61 10.44
CA ASN A 14 13.91 -3.54 10.71
C ASN A 14 13.25 -2.21 11.11
N GLN A 15 12.00 -1.96 10.71
CA GLN A 15 11.29 -0.74 11.06
C GLN A 15 10.60 -0.80 12.43
N LEU A 16 10.49 -1.99 13.01
CA LEU A 16 10.01 -2.21 14.37
C LEU A 16 11.16 -2.38 15.37
N GLU A 17 12.42 -2.31 14.93
CA GLU A 17 13.58 -2.59 15.78
C GLU A 17 13.62 -1.69 17.03
N ASN A 18 13.20 -0.43 16.89
CA ASN A 18 13.13 0.53 17.99
C ASN A 18 11.89 0.35 18.91
N ALA A 19 10.90 -0.45 18.52
CA ALA A 19 9.73 -0.78 19.33
C ALA A 19 9.82 -2.14 20.05
N ASP A 20 10.81 -2.95 19.72
CA ASP A 20 11.00 -4.31 20.24
C ASP A 20 9.68 -5.11 20.16
N THR A 21 9.16 -5.56 21.31
CA THR A 21 7.92 -6.34 21.43
C THR A 21 6.83 -5.58 22.18
N ASP A 22 6.98 -4.26 22.39
CA ASP A 22 6.01 -3.43 23.11
C ASP A 22 4.79 -3.09 22.23
N PRO A 23 3.58 -3.56 22.59
CA PRO A 23 2.42 -3.38 21.74
C PRO A 23 1.99 -1.92 21.60
N LYS A 24 2.24 -1.06 22.60
CA LYS A 24 1.89 0.36 22.52
C LYS A 24 2.78 1.09 21.52
N THR A 25 4.08 0.85 21.57
CA THR A 25 5.07 1.45 20.68
C THR A 25 4.92 0.91 19.26
N ILE A 26 4.72 -0.41 19.09
CA ILE A 26 4.43 -1.01 17.77
C ILE A 26 3.16 -0.38 17.17
N CYS A 27 2.06 -0.30 17.92
CA CYS A 27 0.83 0.34 17.47
C CYS A 27 1.05 1.80 17.04
N GLY A 28 1.81 2.57 17.83
CA GLY A 28 2.17 3.95 17.49
C GLY A 28 2.99 4.06 16.21
N LEU A 29 3.96 3.18 16.00
CA LEU A 29 4.78 3.17 14.78
C LEU A 29 3.99 2.80 13.52
N ILE A 30 3.04 1.86 13.61
CA ILE A 30 2.28 1.39 12.44
C ILE A 30 0.94 2.13 12.24
N GLY A 31 0.69 3.21 13.00
CA GLY A 31 -0.51 4.03 12.85
C GLY A 31 -1.82 3.35 13.30
N VAL A 32 -1.75 2.47 14.30
CA VAL A 32 -2.91 1.76 14.87
C VAL A 32 -3.20 2.29 16.27
N ASP A 33 -4.48 2.58 16.57
CA ASP A 33 -4.89 2.98 17.91
C ASP A 33 -4.63 1.86 18.93
N TYR A 34 -3.76 2.14 19.91
CA TYR A 34 -3.50 1.23 21.02
C TYR A 34 -4.70 1.16 21.98
N LYS A 35 -5.12 -0.05 22.33
CA LYS A 35 -6.22 -0.36 23.26
C LYS A 35 -5.66 -1.07 24.49
N PRO A 36 -5.52 -0.38 25.63
CA PRO A 36 -5.05 -0.99 26.85
C PRO A 36 -6.01 -2.11 27.29
N GLY A 37 -5.46 -3.26 27.68
CA GLY A 37 -6.23 -4.45 28.09
C GLY A 37 -6.48 -5.49 27.00
N ASN A 38 -6.16 -5.19 25.74
CA ASN A 38 -6.19 -6.19 24.67
C ASN A 38 -4.90 -7.01 24.62
N SER A 39 -5.01 -8.27 24.20
CA SER A 39 -3.86 -9.10 23.85
C SER A 39 -3.40 -8.82 22.42
N TYR A 40 -2.11 -8.58 22.24
CA TYR A 40 -1.49 -8.32 20.95
C TYR A 40 -0.51 -9.44 20.59
N THR A 41 -0.46 -9.78 19.30
CA THR A 41 0.47 -10.80 18.78
C THR A 41 1.20 -10.21 17.59
N LEU A 42 2.54 -10.31 17.60
CA LEU A 42 3.34 -10.02 16.42
C LEU A 42 3.48 -11.31 15.61
N VAL A 43 3.10 -11.25 14.34
CA VAL A 43 3.33 -12.32 13.36
C VAL A 43 4.48 -11.89 12.48
N ILE A 44 5.58 -12.64 12.54
CA ILE A 44 6.72 -12.45 11.63
C ILE A 44 6.60 -13.51 10.54
N VAL A 45 6.55 -13.05 9.29
CA VAL A 45 6.51 -13.91 8.10
C VAL A 45 7.83 -13.77 7.37
N ASP A 46 8.52 -14.89 7.16
CA ASP A 46 9.68 -14.94 6.28
C ASP A 46 9.20 -15.05 4.83
N THR A 47 9.23 -13.94 4.10
CA THR A 47 8.79 -13.87 2.70
C THR A 47 9.75 -14.60 1.73
N GLN A 48 10.95 -14.99 2.19
CA GLN A 48 11.92 -15.75 1.40
C GLN A 48 11.84 -17.26 1.67
N ALA A 49 11.02 -17.68 2.64
CA ALA A 49 10.82 -19.10 2.96
C ALA A 49 10.16 -19.86 1.80
N LYS A 50 10.51 -21.14 1.68
CA LYS A 50 10.02 -22.03 0.61
C LYS A 50 8.50 -22.22 0.76
N GLY A 51 7.73 -21.58 -0.12
CA GLY A 51 6.26 -21.61 -0.11
C GLY A 51 5.60 -20.27 0.26
N ALA A 52 6.35 -19.31 0.81
CA ALA A 52 5.93 -17.91 1.03
C ALA A 52 6.24 -16.99 -0.18
N GLY A 53 6.88 -17.55 -1.20
CA GLY A 53 7.66 -16.83 -2.22
C GLY A 53 6.90 -16.11 -3.32
N GLN A 54 5.76 -15.47 -3.05
CA GLN A 54 5.17 -14.50 -3.99
C GLN A 54 4.91 -13.12 -3.38
N SER A 55 5.28 -12.91 -2.12
CA SER A 55 5.14 -11.61 -1.46
C SER A 55 6.34 -10.72 -1.76
N VAL A 56 6.08 -9.60 -2.43
CA VAL A 56 7.07 -8.55 -2.67
C VAL A 56 6.79 -7.41 -1.70
N THR A 57 7.79 -7.04 -0.90
CA THR A 57 7.73 -5.85 -0.02
C THR A 57 8.68 -4.79 -0.55
N ILE A 58 8.18 -3.58 -0.80
CA ILE A 58 8.98 -2.43 -1.20
C ILE A 58 8.61 -1.20 -0.38
N VAL A 59 9.55 -0.27 -0.27
CA VAL A 59 9.22 1.11 0.12
C VAL A 59 8.55 1.75 -1.07
N PRO A 60 7.27 2.16 -0.99
CA PRO A 60 6.51 2.60 -2.16
C PRO A 60 6.83 4.05 -2.48
N THR A 61 8.08 4.35 -2.79
CA THR A 61 8.41 5.59 -3.48
C THR A 61 7.83 5.56 -4.89
N HIS A 62 7.60 6.72 -5.49
CA HIS A 62 7.16 6.84 -6.89
C HIS A 62 7.98 5.93 -7.83
N LYS A 63 9.30 5.99 -7.69
CA LYS A 63 10.25 5.17 -8.45
C LYS A 63 10.06 3.67 -8.22
N ASN A 64 10.00 3.26 -6.95
CA ASN A 64 9.94 1.83 -6.61
C ASN A 64 8.59 1.22 -7.01
N LEU A 65 7.48 1.91 -6.72
CA LEU A 65 6.15 1.44 -7.07
C LEU A 65 5.92 1.50 -8.59
N GLY A 66 6.47 2.49 -9.28
CA GLY A 66 6.48 2.55 -10.75
C GLY A 66 7.25 1.39 -11.39
N ASN A 67 8.47 1.11 -10.90
CA ASN A 67 9.23 -0.05 -11.37
C ASN A 67 8.49 -1.38 -11.11
N PHE A 68 7.86 -1.50 -9.94
CA PHE A 68 7.04 -2.66 -9.63
C PHE A 68 5.84 -2.79 -10.58
N ALA A 69 5.13 -1.69 -10.85
CA ALA A 69 4.00 -1.66 -11.78
C ALA A 69 4.39 -2.13 -13.19
N LYS A 70 5.55 -1.69 -13.72
CA LYS A 70 6.07 -2.15 -15.02
C LYS A 70 6.31 -3.66 -15.06
N SER A 71 6.78 -4.23 -13.95
CA SER A 71 7.06 -5.66 -13.86
C SER A 71 5.80 -6.50 -13.67
N GLU A 72 4.79 -5.98 -12.96
CA GLU A 72 3.64 -6.76 -12.50
C GLU A 72 2.40 -6.60 -13.38
N ILE A 73 2.13 -5.39 -13.87
CA ILE A 73 0.89 -5.08 -14.59
C ILE A 73 1.08 -5.41 -16.07
N LYS A 74 0.55 -6.55 -16.50
CA LYS A 74 0.61 -6.99 -17.91
C LYS A 74 0.05 -5.92 -18.86
N GLY A 75 0.82 -5.63 -19.91
CA GLY A 75 0.44 -4.71 -20.99
C GLY A 75 0.40 -3.24 -20.59
N ILE A 76 0.95 -2.85 -19.43
CA ILE A 76 1.12 -1.43 -19.09
C ILE A 76 2.24 -0.82 -19.96
N ASN A 77 2.08 0.44 -20.39
CA ASN A 77 3.13 1.16 -21.12
C ASN A 77 4.18 1.66 -20.13
N PRO A 78 5.44 1.19 -20.17
CA PRO A 78 6.48 1.60 -19.22
C PRO A 78 6.78 3.09 -19.23
N ASP A 79 6.77 3.73 -20.40
CA ASP A 79 7.09 5.16 -20.53
C ASP A 79 6.00 6.00 -19.86
N ALA A 80 4.73 5.64 -20.08
CA ALA A 80 3.61 6.28 -19.40
C ALA A 80 3.63 6.05 -17.88
N VAL A 81 4.20 4.94 -17.39
CA VAL A 81 4.39 4.73 -15.94
C VAL A 81 5.38 5.74 -15.37
N ASP A 82 6.47 6.02 -16.08
CA ASP A 82 7.47 7.01 -15.64
C ASP A 82 6.92 8.42 -15.59
N GLU A 83 6.01 8.77 -16.51
CA GLU A 83 5.35 10.07 -16.53
C GLU A 83 4.40 10.27 -15.34
N VAL A 84 3.64 9.24 -14.99
CA VAL A 84 2.54 9.36 -14.00
C VAL A 84 2.94 9.03 -12.58
N MET A 85 4.06 8.34 -12.39
CA MET A 85 4.61 8.04 -11.07
C MET A 85 5.57 9.16 -10.66
N THR A 86 5.03 10.36 -10.50
CA THR A 86 5.73 11.58 -10.10
C THR A 86 4.88 12.36 -9.09
N GLN A 87 5.50 13.22 -8.29
CA GLN A 87 4.77 14.01 -7.31
C GLN A 87 3.83 15.01 -8.00
N GLU A 88 4.28 15.59 -9.11
CA GLU A 88 3.55 16.54 -9.93
C GLU A 88 2.27 15.90 -10.47
N TYR A 89 2.40 14.78 -11.18
CA TYR A 89 1.25 14.09 -11.76
C TYR A 89 0.30 13.55 -10.70
N ASN A 90 0.82 13.16 -9.53
CA ASN A 90 -0.02 12.67 -8.45
C ASN A 90 -0.98 13.77 -7.91
N ARG A 91 -0.57 15.03 -7.91
CA ARG A 91 -1.45 16.16 -7.55
C ARG A 91 -2.57 16.34 -8.56
N GLU A 92 -2.23 16.33 -9.85
CA GLU A 92 -3.22 16.42 -10.94
C GLU A 92 -4.20 15.23 -10.88
N TYR A 93 -3.68 14.03 -10.68
CA TYR A 93 -4.47 12.82 -10.51
C TYR A 93 -5.45 12.94 -9.35
N ALA A 94 -5.02 13.49 -8.21
CA ALA A 94 -5.88 13.67 -7.04
C ALA A 94 -7.08 14.58 -7.33
N GLU A 95 -6.87 15.67 -8.08
CA GLU A 95 -7.95 16.56 -8.52
C GLU A 95 -8.95 15.84 -9.42
N HIS A 96 -8.45 15.05 -10.38
CA HIS A 96 -9.31 14.24 -11.23
C HIS A 96 -10.07 13.16 -10.44
N MET A 97 -9.47 12.56 -9.40
CA MET A 97 -10.17 11.58 -8.58
C MET A 97 -11.31 12.18 -7.75
N VAL A 98 -11.18 13.43 -7.30
CA VAL A 98 -12.29 14.16 -6.67
C VAL A 98 -13.46 14.31 -7.66
N ALA A 99 -13.19 14.73 -8.89
CA ALA A 99 -14.22 14.87 -9.91
C ALA A 99 -14.81 13.52 -10.36
N PHE A 100 -13.98 12.48 -10.50
CA PHE A 100 -14.38 11.12 -10.84
C PHE A 100 -15.36 10.55 -9.80
N LYS A 101 -15.04 10.70 -8.51
CA LYS A 101 -15.89 10.25 -7.39
C LYS A 101 -17.19 11.05 -7.28
N LYS A 102 -17.16 12.36 -7.52
CA LYS A 102 -18.37 13.21 -7.56
C LYS A 102 -19.37 12.77 -8.64
N ARG A 103 -18.89 12.17 -9.73
CA ARG A 103 -19.72 11.60 -10.80
C ARG A 103 -20.17 10.16 -10.50
N SER A 104 -19.87 9.61 -9.33
CA SER A 104 -20.17 8.22 -8.93
C SER A 104 -19.62 7.18 -9.91
N LEU A 105 -18.50 7.49 -10.58
CA LEU A 105 -17.85 6.58 -11.50
C LEU A 105 -17.07 5.50 -10.74
N ASN A 106 -16.88 4.36 -11.37
CA ASN A 106 -16.24 3.18 -10.79
C ASN A 106 -14.92 2.92 -11.52
N MET A 107 -13.82 2.92 -10.77
CA MET A 107 -12.47 2.69 -11.31
C MET A 107 -12.28 1.26 -11.85
N GLN A 108 -13.06 0.29 -11.37
CA GLN A 108 -13.04 -1.09 -11.86
C GLN A 108 -13.87 -1.27 -13.14
N ASN A 109 -14.54 -0.22 -13.62
CA ASN A 109 -15.28 -0.24 -14.88
C ASN A 109 -14.50 0.54 -15.94
N ASP A 110 -13.94 -0.18 -16.91
CA ASP A 110 -13.12 0.39 -18.00
C ASP A 110 -13.87 1.44 -18.85
N GLU A 111 -15.20 1.31 -18.99
CA GLU A 111 -16.02 2.30 -19.70
C GLU A 111 -16.15 3.59 -18.89
N HIS A 112 -16.28 3.50 -17.56
CA HIS A 112 -16.30 4.67 -16.68
C HIS A 112 -14.94 5.40 -16.72
N VAL A 113 -13.84 4.66 -16.69
CA VAL A 113 -12.49 5.24 -16.81
C VAL A 113 -12.30 5.88 -18.19
N SER A 114 -12.71 5.20 -19.26
CA SER A 114 -12.55 5.71 -20.63
C SER A 114 -13.43 6.91 -20.92
N SER A 115 -14.71 6.87 -20.54
CA SER A 115 -15.62 8.01 -20.71
C SER A 115 -15.18 9.23 -19.93
N TYR A 116 -14.65 9.06 -18.71
CA TYR A 116 -14.06 10.17 -17.98
C TYR A 116 -12.83 10.74 -18.70
N ALA A 117 -11.93 9.87 -19.18
CA ALA A 117 -10.75 10.32 -19.90
C ALA A 117 -11.13 11.08 -21.19
N ASP A 118 -12.12 10.60 -21.92
CA ASP A 118 -12.59 11.22 -23.16
C ASP A 118 -13.29 12.56 -22.92
N ALA A 119 -13.96 12.72 -21.78
CA ALA A 119 -14.66 13.95 -21.44
C ALA A 119 -13.74 15.05 -20.87
N ASN A 120 -12.61 14.69 -20.25
CA ASN A 120 -11.77 15.65 -19.51
C ASN A 120 -10.40 15.91 -20.16
N PHE A 121 -9.97 15.11 -21.13
CA PHE A 121 -8.69 15.29 -21.82
C PHE A 121 -8.87 15.39 -23.33
N SER A 122 -8.22 16.36 -23.95
CA SER A 122 -8.34 16.60 -25.40
C SER A 122 -7.30 15.84 -26.22
N ASN A 123 -6.08 15.70 -25.70
CA ASN A 123 -5.00 15.01 -26.40
C ASN A 123 -4.95 13.52 -26.01
N LYS A 124 -4.24 12.72 -26.80
CA LYS A 124 -4.13 11.27 -26.60
C LYS A 124 -3.20 10.91 -25.43
N GLU A 125 -2.19 11.74 -25.18
CA GLU A 125 -1.15 11.51 -24.18
C GLU A 125 -1.71 11.61 -22.77
N ASP A 126 -2.40 12.69 -22.43
CA ASP A 126 -3.06 12.88 -21.12
C ASP A 126 -4.07 11.74 -20.84
N LYS A 127 -4.79 11.28 -21.87
CA LYS A 127 -5.70 10.13 -21.75
C LYS A 127 -4.95 8.85 -21.38
N VAL A 128 -3.80 8.62 -22.02
CA VAL A 128 -2.93 7.46 -21.72
C VAL A 128 -2.37 7.57 -20.31
N GLN A 129 -1.90 8.75 -19.91
CA GLN A 129 -1.39 9.01 -18.58
C GLN A 129 -2.46 8.74 -17.51
N PHE A 130 -3.66 9.33 -17.66
CA PHE A 130 -4.74 9.15 -16.70
C PHE A 130 -5.14 7.69 -16.56
N LYS A 131 -5.33 6.99 -17.70
CA LYS A 131 -5.66 5.55 -17.71
C LYS A 131 -4.55 4.70 -17.07
N THR A 132 -3.29 5.04 -17.31
CA THR A 132 -2.13 4.37 -16.70
C THR A 132 -2.15 4.54 -15.18
N ARG A 133 -2.33 5.77 -14.69
CA ARG A 133 -2.41 6.06 -13.26
C ARG A 133 -3.60 5.40 -12.58
N MET A 134 -4.75 5.35 -13.25
CA MET A 134 -5.95 4.61 -12.80
C MET A 134 -5.67 3.12 -12.66
N LYS A 135 -5.00 2.51 -13.63
CA LYS A 135 -4.63 1.09 -13.57
C LYS A 135 -3.65 0.80 -12.43
N ILE A 136 -2.70 1.69 -12.16
CA ILE A 136 -1.79 1.57 -11.01
C ILE A 136 -2.57 1.70 -9.70
N ASN A 137 -3.50 2.65 -9.58
CA ASN A 137 -4.37 2.77 -8.40
C ASN A 137 -5.22 1.51 -8.19
N GLU A 138 -5.90 1.04 -9.22
CA GLU A 138 -6.78 -0.13 -9.17
C GLU A 138 -6.03 -1.42 -8.79
N ARG A 139 -4.82 -1.62 -9.34
CA ARG A 139 -4.06 -2.86 -9.15
C ARG A 139 -3.15 -2.84 -7.93
N LEU A 140 -2.60 -1.68 -7.58
CA LEU A 140 -1.55 -1.53 -6.57
C LEU A 140 -1.94 -0.58 -5.42
N GLY A 141 -3.16 -0.05 -5.42
CA GLY A 141 -3.67 0.75 -4.30
C GLY A 141 -3.05 2.14 -4.15
N ALA A 142 -2.28 2.61 -5.14
CA ALA A 142 -1.74 3.98 -5.17
C ALA A 142 -2.86 4.98 -5.41
N ASN A 143 -3.69 5.26 -4.40
CA ASN A 143 -4.86 6.13 -4.52
C ASN A 143 -4.48 7.62 -4.60
N GLU A 144 -5.47 8.52 -4.56
CA GLU A 144 -5.25 9.96 -4.62
C GLU A 144 -4.50 10.57 -3.42
N HIS A 145 -4.35 9.80 -2.33
CA HIS A 145 -3.64 10.21 -1.12
C HIS A 145 -2.21 9.67 -1.06
N TYR A 146 -1.83 8.81 -2.00
CA TYR A 146 -0.48 8.27 -2.10
C TYR A 146 0.52 9.40 -2.33
N THR A 147 1.46 9.63 -1.41
CA THR A 147 2.45 10.73 -1.52
C THR A 147 3.72 10.31 -2.25
N GLY A 148 3.99 9.00 -2.33
CA GLY A 148 5.13 8.43 -3.04
C GLY A 148 6.50 8.87 -2.52
N ASP A 149 6.56 9.39 -1.30
CA ASP A 149 7.79 9.71 -0.56
C ASP A 149 8.29 8.53 0.28
N GLY A 150 7.50 7.44 0.34
CA GLY A 150 7.85 6.24 1.10
C GLY A 150 7.70 6.42 2.61
N THR A 151 6.96 7.42 3.07
CA THR A 151 6.70 7.69 4.49
C THR A 151 5.20 7.78 4.77
N THR A 152 4.76 7.24 5.90
CA THR A 152 3.36 7.36 6.31
C THR A 152 3.16 8.78 6.83
N LYS A 153 1.99 9.38 6.60
CA LYS A 153 1.65 10.66 7.23
C LYS A 153 1.74 10.54 8.76
N ASN A 154 2.53 11.39 9.40
CA ASN A 154 2.62 11.45 10.86
C ASN A 154 1.31 12.05 11.44
N LEU A 155 0.66 11.34 12.37
CA LEU A 155 -0.57 11.78 13.04
C LEU A 155 -0.34 12.25 14.49
N ILE A 156 0.90 12.31 14.96
CA ILE A 156 1.23 12.80 16.30
C ILE A 156 1.07 14.34 16.32
N ALA A 157 0.17 14.83 17.17
CA ALA A 157 0.02 16.26 17.42
C ALA A 157 1.32 16.87 17.97
N ASP A 158 1.68 18.07 17.51
CA ASP A 158 2.88 18.83 17.87
C ASP A 158 4.24 18.22 17.46
N CYS A 159 4.27 17.28 16.52
CA CYS A 159 5.53 16.79 15.93
C CYS A 159 5.94 17.67 14.72
N PRO A 160 7.14 18.28 14.70
CA PRO A 160 7.60 19.10 13.57
C PRO A 160 7.96 18.28 12.32
N ASN A 161 8.05 16.95 12.42
CA ASN A 161 8.24 16.06 11.28
C ASN A 161 6.89 15.57 10.75
N GLU A 162 6.53 15.98 9.53
CA GLU A 162 5.31 15.51 8.82
C GLU A 162 5.43 14.05 8.34
N CYS A 163 6.66 13.51 8.28
CA CYS A 163 6.96 12.13 7.90
C CYS A 163 6.96 11.21 9.14
N GLY A 164 6.11 10.19 9.14
CA GLY A 164 6.06 9.11 10.12
C GLY A 164 7.08 8.00 9.81
N VAL A 165 6.72 6.73 10.05
CA VAL A 165 7.56 5.59 9.66
C VAL A 165 7.61 5.41 8.15
N MET A 166 8.62 4.69 7.65
CA MET A 166 8.69 4.34 6.23
C MET A 166 7.50 3.42 5.84
N GLU A 167 6.76 3.77 4.79
CA GLU A 167 5.67 2.94 4.28
C GLU A 167 6.26 1.67 3.67
N THR A 168 5.59 0.55 3.87
CA THR A 168 5.88 -0.70 3.18
C THR A 168 4.66 -1.11 2.38
N PHE A 169 4.83 -1.25 1.08
CA PHE A 169 3.87 -1.86 0.20
C PHE A 169 4.20 -3.34 0.07
N THR A 170 3.30 -4.20 0.54
CA THR A 170 3.40 -5.65 0.41
C THR A 170 2.36 -6.13 -0.60
N TYR A 171 2.83 -6.76 -1.67
CA TYR A 171 1.97 -7.39 -2.67
C TYR A 171 2.14 -8.91 -2.58
N ASP A 172 1.11 -9.59 -2.08
CA ASP A 172 1.05 -11.05 -2.02
C ASP A 172 0.13 -11.58 -3.12
N LYS A 173 0.72 -12.27 -4.10
CA LYS A 173 -0.02 -12.84 -5.24
C LYS A 173 -0.87 -14.05 -4.88
N SER A 174 -0.53 -14.75 -3.81
CA SER A 174 -1.20 -15.99 -3.42
C SER A 174 -1.13 -16.13 -1.90
N PRO A 175 -1.84 -15.25 -1.16
CA PRO A 175 -1.74 -15.21 0.28
C PRO A 175 -2.19 -16.54 0.88
N GLN A 176 -1.24 -17.23 1.53
CA GLN A 176 -1.55 -18.41 2.31
C GLN A 176 -2.22 -18.00 3.61
N THR A 177 -3.08 -18.87 4.13
CA THR A 177 -3.63 -18.66 5.48
C THR A 177 -2.50 -18.71 6.51
N LEU A 178 -2.67 -17.98 7.61
CA LEU A 178 -1.68 -17.98 8.70
C LEU A 178 -1.38 -19.41 9.22
N GLY A 179 -2.39 -20.29 9.27
CA GLY A 179 -2.20 -21.68 9.67
C GLY A 179 -1.34 -22.50 8.70
N GLN A 180 -1.39 -22.21 7.39
CA GLN A 180 -0.52 -22.84 6.39
C GLN A 180 0.92 -22.36 6.51
N LEU A 181 1.12 -21.06 6.75
CA LEU A 181 2.45 -20.49 6.96
C LEU A 181 3.10 -21.02 8.25
N GLU A 182 2.34 -21.17 9.33
CA GLU A 182 2.83 -21.74 10.59
C GLU A 182 3.18 -23.23 10.44
N SER A 183 2.33 -24.00 9.77
CA SER A 183 2.55 -25.44 9.55
C SER A 183 3.77 -25.72 8.66
N SER A 184 4.11 -24.79 7.75
CA SER A 184 5.30 -24.88 6.92
C SER A 184 6.58 -24.33 7.58
N GLY A 185 6.46 -23.74 8.78
CA GLY A 185 7.56 -23.05 9.46
C GLY A 185 7.93 -21.68 8.89
N SER A 186 7.13 -21.15 7.96
CA SER A 186 7.36 -19.86 7.28
C SER A 186 6.84 -18.64 8.08
N ALA A 187 6.02 -18.88 9.12
CA ALA A 187 5.57 -17.85 10.04
C ALA A 187 5.76 -18.27 11.50
N LYS A 188 6.06 -17.29 12.35
CA LYS A 188 6.17 -17.48 13.80
C LYS A 188 5.36 -16.42 14.54
N ARG A 189 4.54 -16.87 15.50
CA ARG A 189 3.90 -16.00 16.48
C ARG A 189 4.86 -15.71 17.63
N ILE A 190 4.96 -14.43 17.97
CA ILE A 190 5.69 -13.98 19.15
C ILE A 190 4.71 -13.22 20.04
N SER A 191 4.68 -13.59 21.33
CA SER A 191 3.90 -12.85 22.31
C SER A 191 4.52 -11.47 22.52
N THR A 192 3.71 -10.43 22.38
CA THR A 192 4.12 -9.07 22.75
C THR A 192 4.16 -8.92 24.27
N LYS A 193 5.07 -8.09 24.78
CA LYS A 193 5.19 -7.79 26.21
C LYS A 193 5.42 -6.30 26.37
N PRO A 194 4.73 -5.63 27.31
CA PRO A 194 5.08 -4.27 27.68
C PRO A 194 6.55 -4.20 28.11
N LEU A 195 7.24 -3.14 27.70
CA LEU A 195 8.53 -2.76 28.29
C LEU A 195 8.34 -2.16 29.69
#